data_AF-A0A7S7T910-F1
#
_entry.id   AF-A0A7S7T910-F1
#
_cell.length_a   1.000
_cell.length_b   1.000
_cell.length_c   1.000
_cell.angle_alpha   90.00
_cell.angle_beta   90.00
_cell.angle_gamma   90.00
#
_symmetry.space_group_name_H-M   'P 1'
#
loop_
_entity.id
_entity.type
_entity.pdbx_description
1 polymer ?
#
loop_
_entity_poly.entity_id
_entity_poly.type
_entity_poly.pdbx_seq_one_letter_code
_entity_poly.pdbx_strand_id
1 'polypeptide(L)'
;MRDLHRGGAHWSVWIDWYDGFLQGALEDREDYHAAFTDLPAELPWKRGAAAVNIEITRRLGALAATKPAAAPEKDTLARLAEVASPQPMLTSEGKLDAISNRSFDVPTADDDLITLPLRQINLITIILSDLPRNAPGHLRASLKSYEQELRARGVQPILPLLKDDADIIAAAVRAPLTEDEWLDPGQRTAFDRFDENHGLFVKHFPLDVEREALYARIGLDEAKASGKELVEPFEKVAEAARDAHRSGAVTDNFVIVVEKMTELARVLSTQPAAPAVSPKGAPDLKISPNERVQPITTKKRVLFGSLGFYSASFGIIGSLGTIATLDYAALAARLREAIEALSRFIP
;
A
#
# COMPACT_ATOMS: atom_id res chain seq x y z
N MET A 1 -44.45 5.25 -12.71
CA MET A 1 -43.43 5.38 -11.65
C MET A 1 -43.99 6.10 -10.41
N ARG A 2 -45.25 5.82 -9.99
CA ARG A 2 -45.95 6.56 -8.90
C ARG A 2 -46.59 5.69 -7.81
N ASP A 3 -46.42 4.37 -7.82
CA ASP A 3 -47.11 3.46 -6.88
C ASP A 3 -46.16 2.50 -6.15
N LEU A 4 -45.04 3.01 -5.62
CA LEU A 4 -44.18 2.28 -4.66
C LEU A 4 -44.43 2.70 -3.20
N HIS A 5 -45.36 3.60 -2.92
CA HIS A 5 -45.51 4.25 -1.61
C HIS A 5 -46.66 3.78 -0.70
N ARG A 6 -47.38 2.69 -1.03
CA ARG A 6 -48.62 2.34 -0.30
C ARG A 6 -48.57 1.12 0.64
N GLY A 7 -47.47 0.38 0.69
CA GLY A 7 -47.16 -0.47 1.85
C GLY A 7 -46.06 0.21 2.67
N GLY A 8 -46.04 0.09 4.00
CA GLY A 8 -45.04 0.70 4.90
C GLY A 8 -43.63 0.13 4.71
N ALA A 9 -43.09 0.28 3.51
CA ALA A 9 -42.17 -0.62 2.83
C ALA A 9 -41.04 0.19 2.18
N HIS A 10 -39.86 0.15 2.78
CA HIS A 10 -38.66 0.47 2.02
C HIS A 10 -37.67 -0.67 2.14
N TRP A 11 -37.28 -1.21 1.00
CA TRP A 11 -36.17 -2.15 0.85
C TRP A 11 -34.85 -1.41 0.95
N SER A 12 -34.72 -0.46 1.88
CA SER A 12 -33.56 0.46 1.94
C SER A 12 -32.24 -0.29 1.98
N VAL A 13 -32.11 -1.35 2.79
CA VAL A 13 -30.89 -2.18 2.83
C VAL A 13 -30.54 -2.77 1.45
N TRP A 14 -31.56 -3.14 0.66
CA TRP A 14 -31.39 -3.70 -0.67
C TRP A 14 -31.13 -2.64 -1.73
N ILE A 15 -31.78 -1.47 -1.61
CA ILE A 15 -31.61 -0.32 -2.49
C ILE A 15 -30.24 0.31 -2.26
N ASP A 16 -29.83 0.49 -1.01
CA ASP A 16 -28.53 1.04 -0.63
C ASP A 16 -27.39 0.09 -1.08
N TRP A 17 -27.60 -1.23 -0.99
CA TRP A 17 -26.67 -2.22 -1.53
C TRP A 17 -26.61 -2.16 -3.07
N TYR A 18 -27.76 -2.15 -3.74
CA TYR A 18 -27.84 -2.12 -5.20
C TYR A 18 -27.28 -0.82 -5.78
N ASP A 19 -27.58 0.32 -5.16
CA ASP A 19 -27.06 1.63 -5.53
C ASP A 19 -25.55 1.70 -5.29
N GLY A 20 -25.05 1.13 -4.19
CA GLY A 20 -23.61 1.01 -3.93
C GLY A 20 -22.88 0.10 -4.92
N PHE A 21 -23.51 -1.01 -5.33
CA PHE A 21 -22.99 -1.91 -6.36
C PHE A 21 -22.96 -1.22 -7.74
N LEU A 22 -24.05 -0.55 -8.13
CA LEU A 22 -24.13 0.18 -9.40
C LEU A 22 -23.17 1.38 -9.48
N GLN A 23 -22.83 1.98 -8.35
CA GLN A 23 -21.87 3.09 -8.27
C GLN A 23 -20.41 2.60 -8.15
N GLY A 24 -20.17 1.28 -8.15
CA GLY A 24 -18.84 0.71 -7.96
C GLY A 24 -18.25 0.92 -6.56
N ALA A 25 -19.07 1.37 -5.60
CA ALA A 25 -18.68 1.59 -4.20
C ALA A 25 -18.70 0.29 -3.38
N LEU A 26 -19.40 -0.73 -3.87
CA LEU A 26 -19.44 -2.08 -3.35
C LEU A 26 -19.02 -3.03 -4.47
N GLU A 27 -17.73 -3.36 -4.56
CA GLU A 27 -17.34 -4.59 -5.26
C GLU A 27 -17.99 -5.78 -4.56
N ASP A 28 -18.19 -6.87 -5.30
CA ASP A 28 -18.97 -8.07 -4.96
C ASP A 28 -18.53 -8.71 -3.62
N ARG A 29 -18.92 -8.13 -2.49
CA ARG A 29 -18.44 -8.57 -1.18
C ARG A 29 -19.16 -9.86 -0.80
N GLU A 30 -18.41 -10.94 -0.72
CA GLU A 30 -18.86 -12.27 -0.32
C GLU A 30 -19.60 -12.26 1.04
N ASP A 31 -19.23 -11.36 1.96
CA ASP A 31 -19.89 -11.20 3.27
C ASP A 31 -21.34 -10.69 3.16
N TYR A 32 -21.69 -9.95 2.11
CA TYR A 32 -23.06 -9.56 1.82
C TYR A 32 -23.86 -10.74 1.28
N HIS A 33 -23.28 -11.53 0.37
CA HIS A 33 -23.91 -12.78 -0.11
C HIS A 33 -24.10 -13.79 1.03
N ALA A 34 -23.11 -13.91 1.92
CA ALA A 34 -23.14 -14.78 3.09
C ALA A 34 -24.29 -14.45 4.05
N ALA A 35 -24.71 -13.19 4.16
CA ALA A 35 -25.90 -12.83 4.94
C ALA A 35 -27.19 -13.45 4.37
N PHE A 36 -27.21 -13.76 3.06
CA PHE A 36 -28.31 -14.42 2.36
C PHE A 36 -28.14 -15.95 2.27
N THR A 37 -26.90 -16.47 2.21
CA THR A 37 -26.63 -17.88 1.90
C THR A 37 -26.12 -18.71 3.07
N ASP A 38 -25.33 -18.14 3.99
CA ASP A 38 -24.46 -18.91 4.88
C ASP A 38 -24.98 -19.05 6.31
N LEU A 39 -25.99 -18.26 6.68
CA LEU A 39 -26.63 -18.34 8.00
C LEU A 39 -27.96 -19.12 7.95
N PRO A 40 -28.13 -20.15 8.81
CA PRO A 40 -29.28 -21.04 8.77
C PRO A 40 -30.55 -20.33 9.27
N ALA A 41 -31.43 -19.96 8.33
CA ALA A 41 -32.86 -19.70 8.45
C ALA A 41 -33.33 -18.90 7.22
N GLU A 42 -34.57 -19.10 6.77
CA GLU A 42 -35.15 -18.21 5.74
C GLU A 42 -35.34 -16.79 6.28
N LEU A 43 -35.14 -15.79 5.43
CA LEU A 43 -35.49 -14.42 5.76
C LEU A 43 -37.01 -14.30 5.97
N PRO A 44 -37.48 -13.43 6.89
CA PRO A 44 -38.89 -13.33 7.25
C PRO A 44 -39.71 -12.55 6.20
N TRP A 45 -39.65 -12.96 4.94
CA TRP A 45 -40.29 -12.31 3.79
C TRP A 45 -41.78 -12.03 4.01
N LYS A 46 -42.49 -12.97 4.67
CA LYS A 46 -43.93 -12.87 4.98
C LYS A 46 -44.27 -11.78 6.01
N ARG A 47 -43.28 -11.22 6.72
CA ARG A 47 -43.45 -10.19 7.76
C ARG A 47 -43.13 -8.78 7.27
N GLY A 48 -42.88 -8.62 5.96
CA GLY A 48 -42.66 -7.33 5.32
C GLY A 48 -41.22 -6.83 5.38
N ALA A 49 -40.92 -5.80 4.57
CA ALA A 49 -39.57 -5.30 4.31
C ALA A 49 -38.82 -4.87 5.59
N ALA A 50 -39.50 -4.28 6.57
CA ALA A 50 -38.89 -3.87 7.83
C ALA A 50 -38.32 -5.07 8.62
N ALA A 51 -39.05 -6.18 8.68
CA ALA A 51 -38.59 -7.38 9.37
C ALA A 51 -37.41 -8.05 8.65
N VAL A 52 -37.40 -7.99 7.31
CA VAL A 52 -36.30 -8.50 6.50
C VAL A 52 -35.03 -7.65 6.69
N ASN A 53 -35.15 -6.33 6.65
CA ASN A 53 -34.00 -5.43 6.88
C ASN A 53 -33.37 -5.63 8.26
N ILE A 54 -34.21 -5.74 9.32
CA ILE A 54 -33.73 -5.99 10.69
C ILE A 54 -32.92 -7.30 10.76
N GLU A 55 -33.43 -8.35 10.10
CA GLU A 55 -32.75 -9.65 10.10
C GLU A 55 -31.44 -9.63 9.29
N ILE A 56 -31.40 -8.95 8.14
CA ILE A 56 -30.18 -8.79 7.35
C ILE A 56 -29.12 -8.00 8.15
N THR A 57 -29.51 -6.90 8.78
CA THR A 57 -28.60 -6.12 9.64
C THR A 57 -28.07 -6.96 10.80
N ARG A 58 -28.93 -7.77 11.44
CA ARG A 58 -28.52 -8.70 12.50
C ARG A 58 -27.51 -9.73 12.00
N ARG A 59 -27.73 -10.29 10.80
CA ARG A 59 -26.85 -11.28 10.17
C ARG A 59 -25.49 -10.70 9.79
N LEU A 60 -25.47 -9.52 9.17
CA LEU A 60 -24.25 -8.78 8.88
C LEU A 60 -23.47 -8.45 10.16
N GLY A 61 -24.16 -8.05 11.23
CA GLY A 61 -23.54 -7.85 12.54
C GLY A 61 -22.95 -9.12 13.15
N ALA A 62 -23.62 -10.26 12.98
CA ALA A 62 -23.12 -11.56 13.44
C ALA A 62 -21.87 -12.00 12.65
N LEU A 63 -21.86 -11.82 11.32
CA LEU A 63 -20.70 -12.09 10.47
C LEU A 63 -19.51 -11.19 10.81
N ALA A 64 -19.78 -9.90 11.10
CA ALA A 64 -18.77 -8.96 11.57
C ALA A 64 -18.22 -9.35 12.96
N ALA A 65 -19.04 -9.91 13.84
CA ALA A 65 -18.64 -10.37 15.18
C ALA A 65 -17.89 -11.72 15.18
N THR A 66 -18.05 -12.55 14.15
CA THR A 66 -17.27 -13.78 13.95
C THR A 66 -15.92 -13.55 13.29
N LYS A 67 -15.61 -12.31 12.86
CA LYS A 67 -14.30 -11.93 12.36
C LYS A 67 -13.31 -11.95 13.55
N PRO A 68 -12.24 -12.76 13.52
CA PRO A 68 -11.40 -12.95 14.68
C PRO A 68 -10.74 -11.64 15.11
N ALA A 69 -10.77 -11.37 16.42
CA ALA A 69 -9.90 -10.41 17.07
C ALA A 69 -8.44 -10.72 16.70
N ALA A 70 -7.66 -9.66 16.46
CA ALA A 70 -6.23 -9.64 16.13
C ALA A 70 -5.58 -11.02 15.95
N ALA A 71 -5.35 -11.40 14.69
CA ALA A 71 -4.53 -12.55 14.36
C ALA A 71 -3.22 -12.51 15.16
N PRO A 72 -2.72 -13.64 15.69
CA PRO A 72 -1.47 -13.66 16.44
C PRO A 72 -0.36 -12.98 15.64
N GLU A 73 0.53 -12.24 16.30
CA GLU A 73 1.59 -11.43 15.66
C GLU A 73 2.38 -12.19 14.57
N LYS A 74 2.60 -13.50 14.77
CA LYS A 74 3.22 -14.41 13.79
C LYS A 74 2.40 -14.59 12.51
N ASP A 75 1.07 -14.63 12.62
CA ASP A 75 0.17 -14.69 11.47
C ASP A 75 0.14 -13.34 10.73
N THR A 76 0.25 -12.22 11.46
CA THR A 76 0.33 -10.89 10.85
C THR A 76 1.62 -10.72 10.03
N LEU A 77 2.79 -11.07 10.56
CA LEU A 77 4.05 -10.98 9.83
C LEU A 77 4.12 -11.92 8.62
N ALA A 78 3.56 -13.12 8.72
CA ALA A 78 3.47 -14.05 7.60
C ALA A 78 2.62 -13.49 6.46
N ARG A 79 1.46 -12.90 6.78
CA ARG A 79 0.59 -12.25 5.79
C ARG A 79 1.21 -10.99 5.19
N LEU A 80 1.92 -10.19 5.99
CA LEU A 80 2.69 -9.06 5.47
C LEU A 80 3.77 -9.53 4.50
N ALA A 81 4.48 -10.62 4.84
CA ALA A 81 5.49 -11.22 3.97
C ALA A 81 4.92 -11.76 2.67
N GLU A 82 3.69 -12.29 2.67
CA GLU A 82 3.01 -12.79 1.47
C GLU A 82 2.67 -11.67 0.47
N VAL A 83 2.13 -10.55 0.96
CA VAL A 83 1.66 -9.45 0.09
C VAL A 83 2.72 -8.40 -0.21
N ALA A 84 3.82 -8.37 0.55
CA ALA A 84 4.87 -7.38 0.42
C ALA A 84 5.41 -7.35 -1.01
N SER A 85 5.66 -6.14 -1.49
CA SER A 85 6.47 -5.91 -2.68
C SER A 85 7.41 -4.75 -2.36
N PRO A 86 8.73 -4.93 -2.45
CA PRO A 86 9.48 -6.03 -3.08
C PRO A 86 9.31 -7.43 -2.42
N GLN A 87 9.63 -8.48 -3.17
CA GLN A 87 9.78 -9.87 -2.71
C GLN A 87 11.24 -10.32 -2.80
N PRO A 88 11.78 -10.94 -1.75
CA PRO A 88 13.12 -11.50 -1.83
C PRO A 88 13.11 -12.85 -2.56
N MET A 89 14.15 -13.11 -3.34
CA MET A 89 14.30 -14.37 -4.06
C MET A 89 15.78 -14.76 -4.12
N LEU A 90 16.08 -16.06 -4.11
CA LEU A 90 17.42 -16.55 -4.41
C LEU A 90 17.61 -16.65 -5.92
N THR A 91 18.68 -16.06 -6.43
CA THR A 91 19.11 -16.26 -7.82
C THR A 91 19.64 -17.69 -8.01
N SER A 92 19.84 -18.10 -9.27
CA SER A 92 20.52 -19.35 -9.59
C SER A 92 21.95 -19.45 -9.04
N GLU A 93 22.57 -18.30 -8.73
CA GLU A 93 23.90 -18.21 -8.12
C GLU A 93 23.85 -18.27 -6.58
N GLY A 94 22.66 -18.43 -5.99
CA GLY A 94 22.48 -18.45 -4.54
C GLY A 94 22.64 -17.08 -3.88
N LYS A 95 22.47 -15.99 -4.65
CA LYS A 95 22.47 -14.61 -4.13
C LYS A 95 21.06 -14.18 -3.79
N LEU A 96 20.89 -13.42 -2.72
CA LEU A 96 19.59 -12.81 -2.41
C LEU A 96 19.34 -11.60 -3.33
N ASP A 97 18.17 -11.57 -3.94
CA ASP A 97 17.70 -10.53 -4.86
C ASP A 97 16.35 -9.97 -4.40
N ALA A 98 15.96 -8.79 -4.91
CA ALA A 98 14.69 -8.12 -4.59
C ALA A 98 13.86 -7.83 -5.85
N ILE A 99 12.82 -8.63 -6.09
CA ILE A 99 11.98 -8.55 -7.29
C ILE A 99 10.59 -8.00 -6.96
N SER A 100 9.78 -7.69 -7.99
CA SER A 100 8.36 -7.41 -7.79
C SER A 100 7.61 -8.65 -7.29
N ASN A 101 6.52 -8.43 -6.56
CA ASN A 101 5.70 -9.54 -6.07
C ASN A 101 4.85 -10.08 -7.22
N ARG A 102 5.27 -11.20 -7.82
CA ARG A 102 4.59 -11.80 -8.97
C ARG A 102 3.19 -12.34 -8.68
N SER A 103 2.73 -12.34 -7.43
CA SER A 103 1.35 -12.70 -7.09
C SER A 103 0.45 -11.48 -7.00
N PHE A 104 1.00 -10.27 -6.81
CA PHE A 104 0.20 -9.06 -6.56
C PHE A 104 0.50 -7.92 -7.56
N ASP A 105 1.74 -7.80 -8.04
CA ASP A 105 2.17 -6.83 -9.05
C ASP A 105 2.03 -7.38 -10.47
N VAL A 106 0.94 -8.10 -10.72
CA VAL A 106 0.63 -8.64 -12.04
C VAL A 106 -0.36 -7.69 -12.72
N PRO A 107 0.04 -7.06 -13.82
CA PRO A 107 -0.88 -6.20 -14.53
C PRO A 107 -1.89 -7.03 -15.33
N THR A 108 -3.11 -6.52 -15.49
CA THR A 108 -4.07 -7.01 -16.49
C THR A 108 -3.50 -6.83 -17.88
N ALA A 109 -3.66 -7.82 -18.74
CA ALA A 109 -3.29 -7.69 -20.15
C ALA A 109 -4.18 -6.63 -20.83
N ASP A 110 -3.57 -5.51 -21.18
CA ASP A 110 -4.20 -4.37 -21.86
C ASP A 110 -3.21 -3.82 -22.89
N ASP A 111 -3.69 -3.44 -24.08
CA ASP A 111 -2.87 -2.94 -25.17
C ASP A 111 -2.19 -1.61 -24.81
N ASP A 112 -2.82 -0.78 -23.98
CA ASP A 112 -2.28 0.53 -23.60
C ASP A 112 -1.11 0.43 -22.61
N LEU A 113 -1.05 -0.67 -21.83
CA LEU A 113 -0.10 -0.87 -20.73
C LEU A 113 1.36 -0.72 -21.16
N ILE A 114 1.71 -1.17 -22.36
CA ILE A 114 3.10 -1.19 -22.85
C ILE A 114 3.63 0.25 -23.02
N THR A 115 2.76 1.21 -23.31
CA THR A 115 3.15 2.61 -23.57
C THR A 115 3.21 3.46 -22.30
N LEU A 116 2.50 3.08 -21.24
CA LEU A 116 2.38 3.88 -20.01
C LEU A 116 3.72 4.08 -19.29
N PRO A 117 4.58 3.06 -19.09
CA PRO A 117 5.90 3.26 -18.48
C PRO A 117 6.78 4.21 -19.30
N LEU A 118 6.77 4.09 -20.63
CA LEU A 118 7.58 4.94 -21.52
C LEU A 118 7.12 6.41 -21.45
N ARG A 119 5.79 6.63 -21.45
CA ARG A 119 5.21 7.96 -21.27
C ARG A 119 5.60 8.55 -19.92
N GLN A 120 5.55 7.76 -18.85
CA GLN A 120 5.94 8.21 -17.51
C GLN A 120 7.42 8.57 -17.43
N ILE A 121 8.32 7.74 -17.97
CA ILE A 121 9.77 8.02 -18.04
C ILE A 121 10.03 9.34 -18.77
N ASN A 122 9.34 9.57 -19.90
CA ASN A 122 9.50 10.80 -20.67
C ASN A 122 9.02 12.03 -19.88
N LEU A 123 7.88 11.94 -19.19
CA LEU A 123 7.37 13.01 -18.32
C LEU A 123 8.36 13.33 -17.19
N ILE A 124 8.88 12.29 -16.51
CA ILE A 124 9.89 12.46 -15.45
C ILE A 124 11.15 13.13 -15.99
N THR A 125 11.62 12.72 -17.18
CA THR A 125 12.81 13.31 -17.83
C THR A 125 12.61 14.81 -18.07
N ILE A 126 11.45 15.21 -18.58
CA ILE A 126 11.10 16.62 -18.80
C ILE A 126 11.09 17.37 -17.47
N ILE A 127 10.36 16.86 -16.48
CA ILE A 127 10.25 17.48 -15.15
C ILE A 127 11.64 17.65 -14.53
N LEU A 128 12.49 16.63 -14.56
CA LEU A 128 13.82 16.67 -13.96
C LEU A 128 14.76 17.68 -14.61
N SER A 129 14.68 17.84 -15.93
CA SER A 129 15.45 18.82 -16.71
C SER A 129 15.05 20.24 -16.38
N ASP A 130 13.75 20.48 -16.18
CA ASP A 130 13.21 21.81 -15.94
C ASP A 130 13.15 22.17 -14.44
N LEU A 131 13.38 21.20 -13.54
CA LEU A 131 13.24 21.41 -12.10
C LEU A 131 14.29 22.40 -11.56
N PRO A 132 13.87 23.51 -10.92
CA PRO A 132 14.79 24.55 -10.48
C PRO A 132 15.61 24.09 -9.26
N ARG A 133 16.64 24.88 -8.92
CA ARG A 133 17.56 24.54 -7.81
C ARG A 133 16.93 24.64 -6.42
N ASN A 134 15.89 25.47 -6.27
CA ASN A 134 15.17 25.67 -5.02
C ASN A 134 14.00 24.69 -4.81
N ALA A 135 13.76 23.78 -5.75
CA ALA A 135 12.79 22.71 -5.55
C ALA A 135 13.20 21.79 -4.38
N PRO A 136 12.25 21.18 -3.66
CA PRO A 136 12.55 20.29 -2.54
C PRO A 136 13.49 19.15 -2.92
N GLY A 137 14.51 18.87 -2.09
CA GLY A 137 15.52 17.85 -2.41
C GLY A 137 14.94 16.45 -2.62
N HIS A 138 13.94 16.07 -1.82
CA HIS A 138 13.27 14.78 -1.92
C HIS A 138 12.47 14.62 -3.23
N LEU A 139 11.95 15.70 -3.82
CA LEU A 139 11.21 15.65 -5.08
C LEU A 139 12.09 15.11 -6.21
N ARG A 140 13.32 15.61 -6.31
CA ARG A 140 14.28 15.14 -7.32
C ARG A 140 14.69 13.69 -7.07
N ALA A 141 14.82 13.28 -5.81
CA ALA A 141 15.15 11.92 -5.44
C ALA A 141 14.02 10.94 -5.83
N SER A 142 12.76 11.25 -5.48
CA SER A 142 11.60 10.42 -5.81
C SER A 142 11.35 10.31 -7.31
N LEU A 143 11.50 11.40 -8.07
CA LEU A 143 11.40 11.36 -9.54
C LEU A 143 12.45 10.39 -10.15
N LYS A 144 13.70 10.48 -9.70
CA LYS A 144 14.77 9.58 -10.16
C LYS A 144 14.52 8.13 -9.75
N SER A 145 14.05 7.91 -8.51
CA SER A 145 13.71 6.56 -8.03
C SER A 145 12.61 5.93 -8.88
N TYR A 146 11.55 6.69 -9.17
CA TYR A 146 10.44 6.27 -10.02
C TYR A 146 10.94 5.92 -11.43
N GLU A 147 11.73 6.80 -12.05
CA GLU A 147 12.29 6.57 -13.39
C GLU A 147 13.14 5.31 -13.43
N GLN A 148 14.03 5.12 -12.46
CA GLN A 148 14.89 3.94 -12.37
C GLN A 148 14.08 2.65 -12.24
N GLU A 149 13.01 2.67 -11.46
CA GLU A 149 12.12 1.52 -11.29
C GLU A 149 11.46 1.12 -12.61
N LEU A 150 10.90 2.09 -13.34
CA LEU A 150 10.31 1.84 -14.65
C LEU A 150 11.33 1.41 -15.70
N ARG A 151 12.55 1.95 -15.67
CA ARG A 151 13.62 1.51 -16.59
C ARG A 151 14.06 0.09 -16.31
N ALA A 152 14.11 -0.30 -15.04
CA ALA A 152 14.52 -1.66 -14.64
C ALA A 152 13.44 -2.70 -14.96
N ARG A 153 12.15 -2.37 -14.76
CA ARG A 153 11.08 -3.38 -14.74
C ARG A 153 9.89 -3.12 -15.65
N GLY A 154 9.81 -1.95 -16.29
CA GLY A 154 8.78 -1.62 -17.28
C GLY A 154 7.36 -1.83 -16.74
N VAL A 155 6.65 -2.79 -17.35
CA VAL A 155 5.25 -3.12 -17.03
C VAL A 155 5.08 -3.97 -15.76
N GLN A 156 6.16 -4.44 -15.13
CA GLN A 156 6.12 -5.23 -13.88
C GLN A 156 6.97 -4.61 -12.75
N PRO A 157 6.73 -3.33 -12.41
CA PRO A 157 7.48 -2.63 -11.38
C PRO A 157 7.23 -3.23 -9.99
N ILE A 158 8.08 -2.85 -9.03
CA ILE A 158 7.71 -2.92 -7.61
C ILE A 158 6.67 -1.82 -7.36
N LEU A 159 5.39 -2.16 -7.50
CA LEU A 159 4.29 -1.19 -7.53
C LEU A 159 4.22 -0.29 -6.27
N PRO A 160 4.38 -0.81 -5.03
CA PRO A 160 4.36 0.06 -3.85
C PRO A 160 5.43 1.15 -3.88
N LEU A 161 6.64 0.88 -4.41
CA LEU A 161 7.68 1.90 -4.53
C LEU A 161 7.25 3.05 -5.47
N LEU A 162 6.59 2.72 -6.59
CA LEU A 162 6.07 3.75 -7.49
C LEU A 162 4.98 4.60 -6.82
N LYS A 163 4.10 3.97 -6.03
CA LYS A 163 3.05 4.69 -5.29
C LYS A 163 3.64 5.57 -4.19
N ASP A 164 4.67 5.09 -3.49
CA ASP A 164 5.36 5.86 -2.46
C ASP A 164 6.07 7.09 -3.07
N ASP A 165 6.78 6.90 -4.20
CA ASP A 165 7.39 8.00 -4.93
C ASP A 165 6.34 8.98 -5.46
N ALA A 166 5.22 8.50 -6.01
CA ALA A 166 4.13 9.35 -6.49
C ALA A 166 3.46 10.14 -5.37
N ASP A 167 3.21 9.53 -4.20
CA ASP A 167 2.64 10.21 -3.04
C ASP A 167 3.56 11.32 -2.54
N ILE A 168 4.88 11.07 -2.47
CA ILE A 168 5.88 12.08 -2.07
C ILE A 168 5.96 13.21 -3.09
N ILE A 169 5.95 12.89 -4.39
CA ILE A 169 5.92 13.88 -5.47
C ILE A 169 4.65 14.75 -5.36
N ALA A 170 3.49 14.12 -5.20
CA ALA A 170 2.21 14.81 -5.07
C ALA A 170 2.18 15.71 -3.82
N ALA A 171 2.72 15.23 -2.70
CA ALA A 171 2.83 16.04 -1.47
C ALA A 171 3.70 17.27 -1.68
N ALA A 172 4.84 17.15 -2.38
CA ALA A 172 5.72 18.27 -2.68
C ALA A 172 5.08 19.29 -3.62
N VAL A 173 4.35 18.84 -4.65
CA VAL A 173 3.68 19.70 -5.64
C VAL A 173 2.45 20.40 -5.07
N ARG A 174 1.78 19.78 -4.09
CA ARG A 174 0.56 20.30 -3.44
C ARG A 174 0.83 21.06 -2.14
N ALA A 175 2.10 21.23 -1.75
CA ALA A 175 2.45 21.98 -0.55
C ALA A 175 1.98 23.44 -0.66
N PRO A 176 1.68 24.11 0.46
CA PRO A 176 1.38 25.54 0.44
C PRO A 176 2.54 26.35 -0.16
N LEU A 177 2.25 27.44 -0.87
CA LEU A 177 3.22 28.37 -1.48
C LEU A 177 4.11 27.79 -2.59
N THR A 178 3.89 26.54 -3.03
CA THR A 178 4.66 25.90 -4.10
C THR A 178 4.74 26.74 -5.39
N GLU A 179 3.62 27.33 -5.82
CA GLU A 179 3.55 28.18 -7.03
C GLU A 179 4.31 29.50 -6.89
N ASP A 180 4.40 30.04 -5.67
CA ASP A 180 5.14 31.28 -5.38
C ASP A 180 6.64 31.02 -5.22
N GLU A 181 7.02 29.80 -4.81
CA GLU A 181 8.40 29.44 -4.49
C GLU A 181 9.18 28.90 -5.70
N TRP A 182 8.65 27.90 -6.40
CA TRP A 182 9.45 27.16 -7.39
C TRP A 182 8.67 26.56 -8.56
N LEU A 183 7.34 26.45 -8.50
CA LEU A 183 6.56 25.72 -9.50
C LEU A 183 5.86 26.63 -10.50
N ASP A 184 6.43 26.73 -11.70
CA ASP A 184 5.83 27.50 -12.80
C ASP A 184 4.60 26.79 -13.41
N PRO A 185 3.66 27.52 -14.06
CA PRO A 185 2.46 26.91 -14.66
C PRO A 185 2.74 25.80 -15.70
N GLY A 186 3.84 25.95 -16.47
CA GLY A 186 4.27 24.92 -17.42
C GLY A 186 4.72 23.63 -16.72
N GLN A 187 5.46 23.76 -15.61
CA GLN A 187 5.86 22.62 -14.79
C GLN A 187 4.66 21.97 -14.10
N ARG A 188 3.70 22.78 -13.63
CA ARG A 188 2.44 22.26 -13.06
C ARG A 188 1.73 21.33 -14.03
N THR A 189 1.61 21.73 -15.29
CA THR A 189 1.00 20.90 -16.34
C THR A 189 1.74 19.57 -16.53
N ALA A 190 3.07 19.56 -16.42
CA ALA A 190 3.86 18.33 -16.53
C ALA A 190 3.60 17.39 -15.34
N PHE A 191 3.47 17.93 -14.11
CA PHE A 191 3.09 17.15 -12.93
C PHE A 191 1.65 16.63 -13.00
N ASP A 192 0.71 17.41 -13.50
CA ASP A 192 -0.68 16.94 -13.68
C ASP A 192 -0.71 15.76 -14.67
N ARG A 193 0.05 15.83 -15.77
CA ARG A 193 0.19 14.71 -16.72
C ARG A 193 0.92 13.49 -16.13
N PHE A 194 1.88 13.72 -15.22
CA PHE A 194 2.53 12.65 -14.47
C PHE A 194 1.52 11.93 -13.58
N ASP A 195 0.66 12.66 -12.87
CA ASP A 195 -0.35 12.11 -11.96
C ASP A 195 -1.43 11.34 -12.74
N GLU A 196 -1.91 11.90 -13.87
CA GLU A 196 -2.84 11.23 -14.77
C GLU A 196 -2.29 9.89 -15.29
N ASN A 197 -1.05 9.88 -15.80
CA ASN A 197 -0.46 8.68 -16.36
C ASN A 197 -0.08 7.65 -15.27
N HIS A 198 0.35 8.10 -14.09
CA HIS A 198 0.52 7.24 -12.91
C HIS A 198 -0.80 6.57 -12.54
N GLY A 199 -1.90 7.34 -12.42
CA GLY A 199 -3.21 6.83 -12.09
C GLY A 199 -3.76 5.83 -13.11
N LEU A 200 -3.51 6.05 -14.41
CA LEU A 200 -3.83 5.06 -15.44
C LEU A 200 -3.00 3.79 -15.28
N PHE A 201 -1.69 3.92 -15.05
CA PHE A 201 -0.80 2.78 -14.93
C PHE A 201 -1.13 1.88 -13.73
N VAL A 202 -1.40 2.48 -12.55
CA VAL A 202 -1.75 1.72 -11.33
C VAL A 202 -3.06 0.94 -11.48
N LYS A 203 -4.02 1.41 -12.28
CA LYS A 203 -5.30 0.71 -12.50
C LYS A 203 -5.15 -0.67 -13.13
N HIS A 204 -4.04 -0.94 -13.81
CA HIS A 204 -3.79 -2.25 -14.38
C HIS A 204 -3.42 -3.29 -13.32
N PHE A 205 -3.22 -2.94 -12.04
CA PHE A 205 -2.80 -3.86 -10.99
C PHE A 205 -3.94 -4.16 -9.99
N PRO A 206 -4.88 -5.06 -10.31
CA PRO A 206 -6.11 -5.25 -9.55
C PRO A 206 -5.88 -5.76 -8.12
N LEU A 207 -4.85 -6.57 -7.92
CA LEU A 207 -4.54 -7.17 -6.62
C LEU A 207 -3.85 -6.19 -5.65
N ASP A 208 -3.46 -5.01 -6.10
CA ASP A 208 -2.96 -3.96 -5.21
C ASP A 208 -4.03 -3.50 -4.21
N VAL A 209 -5.30 -3.53 -4.60
CA VAL A 209 -6.43 -3.22 -3.71
C VAL A 209 -6.47 -4.19 -2.52
N GLU A 210 -6.22 -5.48 -2.76
CA GLU A 210 -6.18 -6.49 -1.70
C GLU A 210 -5.02 -6.26 -0.72
N ARG A 211 -3.84 -5.91 -1.25
CA ARG A 211 -2.67 -5.53 -0.44
C ARG A 211 -2.96 -4.32 0.44
N GLU A 212 -3.46 -3.24 -0.15
CA GLU A 212 -3.80 -2.01 0.57
C GLU A 212 -4.90 -2.26 1.61
N ALA A 213 -5.87 -3.13 1.30
CA ALA A 213 -6.90 -3.55 2.25
C ALA A 213 -6.33 -4.38 3.41
N LEU A 214 -5.28 -5.19 3.20
CA LEU A 214 -4.56 -5.83 4.31
C LEU A 214 -3.91 -4.78 5.20
N TYR A 215 -3.15 -3.86 4.62
CA TYR A 215 -2.51 -2.79 5.37
C TYR A 215 -3.54 -1.98 6.16
N ALA A 216 -4.70 -1.69 5.57
CA ALA A 216 -5.72 -0.85 6.20
C ALA A 216 -6.24 -1.42 7.52
N ARG A 217 -6.34 -2.76 7.58
CA ARG A 217 -6.85 -3.50 8.73
C ARG A 217 -5.88 -3.57 9.90
N ILE A 218 -4.58 -3.38 9.67
CA ILE A 218 -3.56 -3.46 10.72
C ILE A 218 -3.39 -2.08 11.35
N GLY A 219 -3.41 -2.00 12.69
CA GLY A 219 -3.17 -0.75 13.41
C GLY A 219 -1.71 -0.29 13.28
N LEU A 220 -1.48 1.03 13.24
CA LEU A 220 -0.15 1.62 13.24
C LEU A 220 -0.12 2.88 14.09
N ASP A 221 0.80 2.95 15.05
CA ASP A 221 1.11 4.15 15.82
C ASP A 221 2.04 5.08 15.01
N GLU A 222 1.44 5.81 14.07
CA GLU A 222 2.18 6.72 13.16
C GLU A 222 2.88 7.88 13.87
N ALA A 223 2.44 8.22 15.10
CA ALA A 223 3.07 9.23 15.92
C ALA A 223 4.40 8.72 16.49
N LYS A 224 4.44 7.47 16.97
CA LYS A 224 5.68 6.83 17.40
C LYS A 224 6.60 6.47 16.25
N ALA A 225 6.06 6.15 15.07
CA ALA A 225 6.84 5.92 13.87
C ALA A 225 7.41 7.23 13.29
N SER A 226 8.36 7.85 13.99
CA SER A 226 9.00 9.10 13.60
C SER A 226 10.46 9.18 14.06
N GLY A 227 11.19 10.15 13.51
CA GLY A 227 12.58 10.43 13.89
C GLY A 227 13.51 9.22 13.78
N LYS A 228 14.48 9.15 14.71
CA LYS A 228 15.56 8.15 14.68
C LYS A 228 15.03 6.72 14.88
N GLU A 229 13.98 6.53 15.68
CA GLU A 229 13.40 5.22 15.95
C GLU A 229 12.82 4.57 14.70
N LEU A 230 12.28 5.39 13.78
CA LEU A 230 11.84 4.92 12.47
C LEU A 230 13.01 4.63 11.53
N VAL A 231 14.03 5.49 11.48
CA VAL A 231 15.08 5.45 10.44
C VAL A 231 16.19 4.45 10.74
N GLU A 232 16.64 4.36 11.98
CA GLU A 232 17.80 3.55 12.38
C GLU A 232 17.68 2.06 12.00
N PRO A 233 16.51 1.40 12.12
CA PRO A 233 16.32 0.03 11.64
C PRO A 233 16.63 -0.15 10.15
N PHE A 234 16.18 0.78 9.30
CA PHE A 234 16.41 0.72 7.85
C PHE A 234 17.89 0.92 7.52
N GLU A 235 18.53 1.90 8.15
CA GLU A 235 19.95 2.19 7.93
C GLU A 235 20.86 1.00 8.26
N LYS A 236 20.55 0.29 9.36
CA LYS A 236 21.28 -0.93 9.75
C LYS A 236 21.13 -2.05 8.74
N VAL A 237 19.93 -2.24 8.17
CA VAL A 237 19.70 -3.24 7.12
C VAL A 237 20.42 -2.83 5.83
N ALA A 238 20.41 -1.55 5.46
CA ALA A 238 21.13 -1.04 4.29
C ALA A 238 22.65 -1.19 4.42
N GLU A 239 23.21 -0.93 5.60
CA GLU A 239 24.63 -1.19 5.89
C GLU A 239 24.97 -2.67 5.72
N ALA A 240 24.21 -3.56 6.35
CA ALA A 240 24.46 -5.00 6.22
C ALA A 240 24.24 -5.53 4.79
N ALA A 241 23.28 -4.97 4.04
CA ALA A 241 23.06 -5.31 2.65
C ALA A 241 24.27 -4.93 1.79
N ARG A 242 24.88 -3.75 2.01
CA ARG A 242 26.11 -3.34 1.33
C ARG A 242 27.29 -4.25 1.67
N ASP A 243 27.41 -4.68 2.92
CA ASP A 243 28.45 -5.62 3.34
C ASP A 243 28.29 -6.98 2.68
N ALA A 244 27.07 -7.52 2.72
CA ALA A 244 26.72 -8.77 2.05
C ALA A 244 26.86 -8.68 0.52
N HIS A 245 26.66 -7.50 -0.07
CA HIS A 245 26.87 -7.30 -1.50
C HIS A 245 28.35 -7.36 -1.86
N ARG A 246 29.22 -6.74 -1.04
CA ARG A 246 30.68 -6.79 -1.23
C ARG A 246 31.25 -8.20 -1.18
N SER A 247 30.61 -9.12 -0.46
CA SER A 247 31.00 -10.54 -0.44
C SER A 247 30.28 -11.41 -1.48
N GLY A 248 29.39 -10.82 -2.28
CA GLY A 248 28.64 -11.52 -3.32
C GLY A 248 27.44 -12.30 -2.81
N ALA A 249 27.01 -12.12 -1.56
CA ALA A 249 25.84 -12.78 -0.99
C ALA A 249 24.51 -12.16 -1.46
N VAL A 250 24.49 -10.88 -1.83
CA VAL A 250 23.29 -10.23 -2.39
C VAL A 250 23.60 -9.53 -3.72
N THR A 251 22.57 -9.34 -4.52
CA THR A 251 22.63 -8.62 -5.81
C THR A 251 22.63 -7.10 -5.60
N ASP A 252 23.10 -6.35 -6.61
CA ASP A 252 22.98 -4.89 -6.68
C ASP A 252 21.54 -4.44 -6.46
N ASN A 253 20.60 -5.19 -7.03
CA ASN A 253 19.19 -4.87 -6.99
C ASN A 253 18.59 -5.02 -5.58
N PHE A 254 19.04 -6.00 -4.79
CA PHE A 254 18.69 -6.07 -3.36
C PHE A 254 19.17 -4.82 -2.60
N VAL A 255 20.42 -4.38 -2.85
CA VAL A 255 20.98 -3.18 -2.22
C VAL A 255 20.20 -1.94 -2.60
N ILE A 256 19.94 -1.73 -3.90
CA ILE A 256 19.18 -0.58 -4.41
C ILE A 256 17.82 -0.48 -3.73
N VAL A 257 17.11 -1.61 -3.62
CA VAL A 257 15.78 -1.65 -3.00
C VAL A 257 15.83 -1.28 -1.51
N VAL A 258 16.76 -1.87 -0.74
CA VAL A 258 16.91 -1.56 0.70
C VAL A 258 17.32 -0.10 0.92
N GLU A 259 18.20 0.45 0.08
CA GLU A 259 18.60 1.85 0.14
C GLU A 259 17.43 2.79 -0.17
N LYS A 260 16.60 2.47 -1.18
CA LYS A 260 15.37 3.22 -1.47
C LYS A 260 14.40 3.21 -0.29
N MET A 261 14.18 2.06 0.33
CA MET A 261 13.33 1.95 1.53
C MET A 261 13.87 2.81 2.68
N THR A 262 15.19 2.88 2.83
CA THR A 262 15.84 3.74 3.83
C THR A 262 15.62 5.23 3.54
N GLU A 263 15.71 5.64 2.27
CA GLU A 263 15.46 7.02 1.87
C GLU A 263 13.99 7.42 2.08
N LEU A 264 13.05 6.53 1.72
CA LEU A 264 11.62 6.72 2.03
C LEU A 264 11.40 6.88 3.53
N ALA A 265 12.01 6.02 4.35
CA ALA A 265 11.92 6.13 5.81
C ALA A 265 12.46 7.48 6.32
N ARG A 266 13.56 7.99 5.76
CA ARG A 266 14.10 9.32 6.11
C ARG A 266 13.12 10.44 5.76
N VAL A 267 12.57 10.44 4.54
CA VAL A 267 11.58 11.44 4.12
C VAL A 267 10.37 11.40 5.08
N LEU A 268 9.82 10.22 5.32
CA LEU A 268 8.65 10.02 6.17
C LEU A 268 8.90 10.32 7.65
N SER A 269 10.15 10.20 8.13
CA SER A 269 10.52 10.52 9.51
C SER A 269 10.41 12.01 9.83
N THR A 270 10.46 12.86 8.81
CA THR A 270 10.36 14.33 8.92
C THR A 270 8.94 14.85 8.78
N GLN A 271 8.00 14.00 8.36
CA GLN A 271 6.61 14.40 8.20
C GLN A 271 5.93 14.55 9.58
N PRO A 272 5.16 15.62 9.80
CA PRO A 272 4.33 15.72 11.00
C PRO A 272 3.37 14.54 11.04
N ALA A 273 3.02 14.06 12.24
CA ALA A 273 2.00 13.03 12.40
C ALA A 273 0.76 13.46 11.62
N ALA A 274 0.26 12.58 10.75
CA ALA A 274 -0.88 12.90 9.89
C ALA A 274 -2.00 13.48 10.76
N PRO A 275 -2.53 14.69 10.46
CA PRO A 275 -3.68 15.16 11.17
C PRO A 275 -4.79 14.15 10.95
N ALA A 276 -5.42 13.68 12.03
CA ALA A 276 -6.62 12.86 11.93
C ALA A 276 -7.58 13.58 10.99
N VAL A 277 -7.82 13.00 9.81
CA VAL A 277 -8.69 13.61 8.80
C VAL A 277 -10.08 13.68 9.41
N SER A 278 -10.43 14.84 9.96
CA SER A 278 -11.80 15.20 10.23
C SER A 278 -12.35 15.66 8.89
N PRO A 279 -13.29 14.91 8.27
CA PRO A 279 -13.86 15.33 7.00
C PRO A 279 -14.68 16.60 7.27
N LYS A 280 -14.11 17.77 7.00
CA LYS A 280 -14.88 19.00 6.90
C LYS A 280 -15.72 18.91 5.64
N GLY A 281 -17.02 18.68 5.79
CA GLY A 281 -18.01 18.93 4.75
C GLY A 281 -18.82 17.73 4.25
N ALA A 282 -18.66 16.53 4.81
CA ALA A 282 -19.60 15.44 4.50
C ALA A 282 -20.90 15.63 5.33
N PRO A 283 -22.10 15.46 4.74
CA PRO A 283 -23.35 15.45 5.52
C PRO A 283 -23.24 14.41 6.64
N ASP A 284 -23.86 14.72 7.78
CA ASP A 284 -23.81 13.98 9.05
C ASP A 284 -24.49 12.59 8.93
N LEU A 285 -23.91 11.73 8.12
CA LEU A 285 -24.18 10.31 8.08
C LEU A 285 -23.37 9.71 9.24
N LYS A 286 -24.08 9.13 10.22
CA LYS A 286 -23.52 8.39 11.35
C LYS A 286 -22.87 7.09 10.87
N ILE A 287 -21.81 7.22 10.08
CA ILE A 287 -20.92 6.14 9.71
C ILE A 287 -20.02 5.91 10.92
N SER A 288 -20.05 4.69 11.46
CA SER A 288 -19.20 4.30 12.57
C SER A 288 -17.73 4.56 12.22
N PRO A 289 -16.86 4.97 13.16
CA PRO A 289 -15.42 5.12 12.90
C PRO A 289 -14.78 3.89 12.25
N ASN A 290 -15.33 2.68 12.51
CA ASN A 290 -14.90 1.41 11.91
C ASN A 290 -15.42 1.15 10.49
N GLU A 291 -16.38 1.94 10.01
CA GLU A 291 -16.93 1.86 8.64
C GLU A 291 -16.25 2.85 7.68
N ARG A 292 -15.41 3.75 8.20
CA ARG A 292 -14.58 4.63 7.38
C ARG A 292 -13.34 3.85 6.95
N VAL A 293 -13.30 3.41 5.69
CA VAL A 293 -12.05 2.97 5.07
C VAL A 293 -11.13 4.19 5.03
N GLN A 294 -10.21 4.28 5.98
CA GLN A 294 -9.20 5.32 5.92
C GLN A 294 -8.23 4.96 4.79
N PRO A 295 -7.94 5.91 3.86
CA PRO A 295 -6.94 5.69 2.84
C PRO A 295 -5.59 5.36 3.51
N ILE A 296 -4.85 4.43 2.92
CA ILE A 296 -3.55 4.04 3.44
C ILE A 296 -2.56 5.20 3.30
N THR A 297 -1.92 5.55 4.41
CA THR A 297 -0.85 6.53 4.41
C THR A 297 0.42 5.91 3.80
N THR A 298 1.23 6.74 3.14
CA THR A 298 2.54 6.33 2.62
C THR A 298 3.42 5.74 3.72
N LYS A 299 3.38 6.31 4.93
CA LYS A 299 4.11 5.79 6.10
C LYS A 299 3.72 4.36 6.43
N LYS A 300 2.42 4.07 6.41
CA LYS A 300 1.88 2.74 6.68
C LYS A 300 2.24 1.74 5.58
N ARG A 301 2.17 2.15 4.31
CA ARG A 301 2.60 1.32 3.15
C ARG A 301 4.07 0.94 3.27
N VAL A 302 4.95 1.93 3.49
CA VAL A 302 6.39 1.71 3.63
C VAL A 302 6.69 0.78 4.81
N LEU A 303 6.13 1.03 5.99
CA LEU A 303 6.41 0.21 7.18
C LEU A 303 5.98 -1.25 7.00
N PHE A 304 4.76 -1.48 6.53
CA PHE A 304 4.23 -2.84 6.39
C PHE A 304 4.84 -3.59 5.21
N GLY A 305 5.10 -2.91 4.09
CA GLY A 305 5.87 -3.48 2.98
C GLY A 305 7.28 -3.86 3.42
N SER A 306 7.93 -3.03 4.24
CA SER A 306 9.28 -3.29 4.76
C SER A 306 9.31 -4.45 5.75
N LEU A 307 8.37 -4.50 6.69
CA LEU A 307 8.22 -5.61 7.62
C LEU A 307 8.03 -6.94 6.89
N GLY A 308 7.17 -6.96 5.87
CA GLY A 308 6.95 -8.16 5.05
C GLY A 308 8.20 -8.56 4.28
N PHE A 309 8.85 -7.61 3.58
CA PHE A 309 10.08 -7.88 2.84
C PHE A 309 11.23 -8.38 3.73
N TYR A 310 11.42 -7.77 4.91
CA TYR A 310 12.46 -8.18 5.86
C TYR A 310 12.16 -9.55 6.46
N SER A 311 10.90 -9.82 6.80
CA SER A 311 10.46 -11.14 7.30
C SER A 311 10.68 -12.24 6.27
N ALA A 312 10.30 -12.00 5.00
CA ALA A 312 10.54 -12.94 3.91
C ALA A 312 12.05 -13.15 3.67
N SER A 313 12.84 -12.08 3.70
CA SER A 313 14.30 -12.14 3.49
C SER A 313 14.97 -12.96 4.60
N PHE A 314 14.58 -12.70 5.85
CA PHE A 314 15.06 -13.45 7.01
C PHE A 314 14.68 -14.93 6.92
N GLY A 315 13.44 -15.24 6.49
CA GLY A 315 12.98 -16.60 6.25
C GLY A 315 13.82 -17.35 5.20
N ILE A 316 14.12 -16.71 4.07
CA ILE A 316 14.98 -17.28 3.03
C ILE A 316 16.38 -17.56 3.58
N ILE A 317 17.01 -16.58 4.24
CA ILE A 317 18.35 -16.77 4.80
C ILE A 317 18.36 -17.89 5.86
N GLY A 318 17.34 -17.94 6.71
CA GLY A 318 17.20 -19.00 7.71
C GLY A 318 17.07 -20.41 7.10
N SER A 319 16.46 -20.51 5.91
CA SER A 319 16.31 -21.79 5.18
C SER A 319 17.61 -22.30 4.54
N LEU A 320 18.62 -21.44 4.36
CA LEU A 320 19.92 -21.83 3.80
C LEU A 320 20.78 -22.69 4.76
N GLY A 321 20.36 -22.85 6.02
CA GLY A 321 21.03 -23.71 7.00
C GLY A 321 22.51 -23.35 7.22
N THR A 322 23.37 -24.37 7.41
CA THR A 322 24.82 -24.21 7.63
C THR A 322 25.61 -23.72 6.40
N ILE A 323 24.95 -23.47 5.26
CA ILE A 323 25.57 -22.90 4.05
C ILE A 323 25.64 -21.36 4.15
N ALA A 324 24.96 -20.76 5.14
CA ALA A 324 25.03 -19.32 5.38
C ALA A 324 26.47 -18.87 5.67
N THR A 325 27.00 -18.03 4.79
CA THR A 325 28.26 -17.32 5.01
C THR A 325 28.14 -16.40 6.23
N LEU A 326 29.29 -15.95 6.77
CA LEU A 326 29.33 -14.96 7.84
C LEU A 326 28.49 -13.71 7.51
N ASP A 327 28.45 -13.33 6.22
CA ASP A 327 27.73 -12.15 5.75
C ASP A 327 26.21 -12.36 5.73
N TYR A 328 25.74 -13.57 5.39
CA TYR A 328 24.32 -13.91 5.55
C TYR A 328 23.90 -13.88 7.02
N ALA A 329 24.77 -14.31 7.94
CA ALA A 329 24.49 -14.24 9.37
C ALA A 329 24.38 -12.79 9.86
N ALA A 330 25.27 -11.90 9.41
CA ALA A 330 25.23 -10.48 9.75
C ALA A 330 23.96 -9.81 9.20
N LEU A 331 23.60 -10.07 7.94
CA LEU A 331 22.38 -9.56 7.33
C LEU A 331 21.13 -10.09 8.05
N ALA A 332 21.06 -11.39 8.35
CA ALA A 332 19.96 -11.99 9.10
C ALA A 332 19.81 -11.38 10.50
N ALA A 333 20.92 -11.09 11.19
CA ALA A 333 20.87 -10.41 12.48
C ALA A 333 20.24 -9.02 12.37
N ARG A 334 20.64 -8.21 11.37
CA ARG A 334 20.07 -6.87 11.15
C ARG A 334 18.61 -6.91 10.71
N LEU A 335 18.24 -7.86 9.85
CA LEU A 335 16.83 -8.05 9.46
C LEU A 335 15.95 -8.37 10.67
N ARG A 336 16.39 -9.28 11.54
CA ARG A 336 15.66 -9.60 12.78
C ARG A 336 15.55 -8.40 13.72
N GLU A 337 16.64 -7.68 13.96
CA GLU A 337 16.63 -6.45 14.77
C GLU A 337 15.65 -5.41 14.19
N ALA A 338 15.62 -5.25 12.87
CA ALA A 338 14.71 -4.34 12.21
C ALA A 338 13.24 -4.78 12.33
N ILE A 339 12.94 -6.07 12.15
CA ILE A 339 11.60 -6.62 12.36
C ILE A 339 11.14 -6.33 13.80
N GLU A 340 11.96 -6.65 14.80
CA GLU A 340 11.64 -6.41 16.20
C GLU A 340 11.44 -4.92 16.52
N ALA A 341 12.23 -4.03 15.91
CA ALA A 341 12.11 -2.59 16.13
C ALA A 341 10.84 -2.02 15.49
N LEU A 342 10.58 -2.36 14.22
CA LEU A 342 9.45 -1.81 13.46
C LEU A 342 8.10 -2.39 13.94
N SER A 343 8.07 -3.64 14.41
CA SER A 343 6.85 -4.24 14.99
C SER A 343 6.36 -3.50 16.23
N ARG A 344 7.21 -2.74 16.94
CA ARG A 344 6.80 -1.95 18.11
C ARG A 344 5.85 -0.79 17.79
N PHE A 345 5.73 -0.43 16.51
CA PHE A 345 4.76 0.56 16.06
C PHE A 345 3.37 -0.05 15.84
N ILE A 346 3.23 -1.37 15.91
CA ILE A 346 1.95 -2.06 15.82
C ILE A 346 1.37 -2.16 17.26
N PRO A 347 0.12 -1.71 17.49
CA PRO A 347 -0.49 -1.61 18.82
C PRO A 347 -0.97 -2.94 19.42
#